data_AF-A0A832J1Y7-F1
#
_entry.id   AF-A0A832J1Y7-F1
#
_cell.length_a   1.000
_cell.length_b   1.000
_cell.length_c   1.000
_cell.angle_alpha   90.00
_cell.angle_beta   90.00
_cell.angle_gamma   90.00
#
_symmetry.space_group_name_H-M   'P 1'
#
loop_
_entity.id
_entity.type
_entity.pdbx_description
1 polymer ?
#
loop_
_entity_poly.entity_id
_entity_poly.type
_entity_poly.pdbx_seq_one_letter_code
_entity_poly.pdbx_strand_id
1 'polypeptide(L)'
;MVCQDQIAARVPLDSGRSGVGLSAACPLRGPGFLTAELKARLVDFALKEGFSKAGICHPWDVPQIAERLKTYVAKGRHGQMRWMAERMNWRGDPAELWPEAKSVIMLAEPYTPDHDPMQVVGMPDRGAISVYAQNRDYHDIVKKRLKRVGRWLLEQEPKAQIKVFVDTAPVMEKPLAAAAGLGWQGKHTNLVGRDLGSWFFLGSIFTTVELPTDERATETCGSCT
;
A
#
# COMPACT_ATOMS: atom_id res chain seq x y z
N MET A 1 15.18 10.49 -25.39
CA MET A 1 14.38 10.14 -26.58
C MET A 1 15.30 9.34 -27.49
N VAL A 2 15.15 8.01 -27.53
CA VAL A 2 15.91 7.11 -28.42
C VAL A 2 14.94 6.02 -28.86
N CYS A 3 14.86 5.84 -30.19
CA CYS A 3 13.90 5.01 -30.92
C CYS A 3 14.22 3.51 -30.90
N GLN A 4 13.18 2.78 -31.30
CA GLN A 4 13.07 1.36 -31.65
C GLN A 4 14.06 0.88 -32.72
N ASP A 5 14.18 -0.46 -32.74
CA ASP A 5 14.72 -1.33 -33.79
C ASP A 5 16.24 -1.48 -33.84
N GLN A 6 16.77 -2.57 -33.27
CA GLN A 6 17.60 -3.55 -33.99
C GLN A 6 17.61 -4.92 -33.27
N ILE A 7 17.61 -5.98 -34.08
CA ILE A 7 17.87 -7.41 -33.81
C ILE A 7 16.62 -8.31 -33.70
N ALA A 8 16.30 -8.93 -34.84
CA ALA A 8 15.56 -10.18 -34.95
C ALA A 8 16.56 -11.34 -35.14
N ALA A 9 16.30 -12.50 -34.53
CA ALA A 9 16.80 -13.78 -35.01
C ALA A 9 15.82 -14.91 -34.66
N ARG A 10 15.39 -15.61 -35.72
CA ARG A 10 14.51 -16.79 -35.75
C ARG A 10 15.15 -17.97 -35.03
N VAL A 11 14.34 -18.83 -34.42
CA VAL A 11 14.72 -20.21 -34.06
C VAL A 11 13.80 -21.18 -34.83
N PRO A 12 14.32 -22.28 -35.43
CA PRO A 12 13.56 -23.14 -36.32
C PRO A 12 12.61 -24.09 -35.58
N LEU A 13 11.58 -24.55 -36.30
CA LEU A 13 10.71 -25.64 -35.90
C LEU A 13 11.36 -27.00 -36.23
N ASP A 14 11.22 -27.90 -35.26
CA ASP A 14 11.00 -29.35 -35.38
C ASP A 14 12.19 -30.32 -35.17
N SER A 15 11.94 -31.30 -34.29
CA SER A 15 12.27 -32.72 -34.49
C SER A 15 11.80 -33.52 -33.26
N GLY A 16 10.84 -34.41 -33.50
CA GLY A 16 10.25 -35.27 -32.47
C GLY A 16 11.20 -36.32 -31.92
N ARG A 17 10.93 -36.74 -30.68
CA ARG A 17 11.20 -38.10 -30.18
C ARG A 17 10.21 -38.50 -29.09
N SER A 18 9.90 -39.78 -29.13
CA SER A 18 8.84 -40.52 -28.46
C SER A 18 9.07 -40.81 -26.97
N GLY A 19 8.02 -40.56 -26.18
CA GLY A 19 7.45 -41.44 -25.14
C GLY A 19 8.31 -41.93 -23.97
N VAL A 20 8.11 -41.32 -22.78
CA VAL A 20 7.96 -41.99 -21.47
C VAL A 20 6.99 -41.14 -20.62
N GLY A 21 6.11 -41.79 -19.86
CA GLY A 21 4.86 -41.25 -19.28
C GLY A 21 4.90 -39.86 -18.63
N LEU A 22 4.06 -38.96 -19.14
CA LEU A 22 3.72 -37.70 -18.50
C LEU A 22 2.69 -37.94 -17.38
N SER A 23 3.12 -37.76 -16.14
CA SER A 23 2.24 -37.17 -15.12
C SER A 23 1.87 -35.77 -15.60
N ALA A 24 0.57 -35.44 -15.59
CA ALA A 24 0.04 -34.20 -16.15
C ALA A 24 0.68 -32.97 -15.48
N ALA A 25 1.68 -32.38 -16.15
CA ALA A 25 2.20 -31.08 -15.79
C ALA A 25 1.09 -30.06 -16.03
N CYS A 26 0.49 -29.56 -14.95
CA CYS A 26 -0.38 -28.40 -14.98
C CYS A 26 0.36 -27.28 -15.73
N PRO A 27 -0.25 -26.61 -16.73
CA PRO A 27 0.41 -25.52 -17.43
C PRO A 27 0.50 -24.32 -16.49
N LEU A 28 1.58 -24.25 -15.71
CA LEU A 28 1.86 -23.18 -14.74
C LEU A 28 2.13 -21.80 -15.38
N ARG A 29 2.04 -21.67 -16.71
CA ARG A 29 2.30 -20.42 -17.45
C ARG A 29 1.00 -19.72 -17.86
N GLY A 30 0.16 -19.40 -16.87
CA GLY A 30 -0.96 -18.47 -17.04
C GLY A 30 -0.57 -17.06 -16.58
N PRO A 31 -1.21 -15.99 -17.10
CA PRO A 31 -0.94 -14.61 -16.65
C PRO A 31 -1.13 -14.44 -15.13
N GLY A 32 -2.07 -15.16 -14.51
CA GLY A 32 -2.29 -15.12 -13.05
C GLY A 32 -1.16 -15.73 -12.21
N PHE A 33 -0.39 -16.68 -12.74
CA PHE A 33 0.75 -17.25 -12.02
C PHE A 33 1.93 -16.26 -11.98
N LEU A 34 2.19 -15.60 -13.11
CA LEU A 34 3.25 -14.59 -13.23
C LEU A 34 2.98 -13.37 -12.34
N THR A 35 1.72 -12.94 -12.21
CA THR A 35 1.37 -11.82 -11.34
C THR A 35 1.43 -12.20 -9.85
N ALA A 36 1.15 -13.46 -9.48
CA ALA A 36 1.34 -13.96 -8.12
C ALA A 36 2.82 -14.03 -7.74
N GLU A 37 3.68 -14.51 -8.64
CA GLU A 37 5.14 -14.52 -8.42
C GLU A 37 5.71 -13.10 -8.32
N LEU A 38 5.25 -12.17 -9.18
CA LEU A 38 5.64 -10.77 -9.10
C LEU A 38 5.21 -10.14 -7.77
N LYS A 39 3.98 -10.39 -7.31
CA LYS A 39 3.51 -9.96 -5.98
C LYS A 39 4.41 -10.48 -4.87
N ALA A 40 4.75 -11.76 -4.87
CA ALA A 40 5.61 -12.34 -3.84
C ALA A 40 6.99 -11.67 -3.79
N ARG A 41 7.62 -11.46 -4.95
CA ARG A 41 8.91 -10.76 -5.06
C ARG A 41 8.82 -9.28 -4.64
N LEU A 42 7.72 -8.61 -4.98
CA LEU A 42 7.47 -7.22 -4.58
C LEU A 42 7.38 -7.08 -3.06
N VAL A 43 6.63 -7.97 -2.40
CA VAL A 43 6.49 -7.97 -0.95
C VAL A 43 7.84 -8.25 -0.28
N ASP A 44 8.57 -9.27 -0.74
CA ASP A 44 9.92 -9.58 -0.23
C ASP A 44 10.88 -8.38 -0.39
N PHE A 45 10.87 -7.71 -1.54
CA PHE A 45 11.67 -6.52 -1.78
C PHE A 45 11.26 -5.36 -0.85
N ALA A 46 9.96 -5.13 -0.65
CA ALA A 46 9.47 -4.10 0.26
C ALA A 46 9.92 -4.35 1.71
N LEU A 47 9.90 -5.60 2.17
CA LEU A 47 10.39 -5.98 3.50
C LEU A 47 11.91 -5.73 3.63
N LYS A 48 12.69 -6.10 2.61
CA LYS A 48 14.15 -5.82 2.56
C LYS A 48 14.48 -4.33 2.56
N GLU A 49 13.61 -3.50 1.98
CA GLU A 49 13.75 -2.05 1.98
C GLU A 49 13.40 -1.38 3.33
N GLY A 50 12.92 -2.17 4.29
CA GLY A 50 12.72 -1.80 5.68
C GLY A 50 11.26 -1.61 6.09
N PHE A 51 10.30 -1.82 5.20
CA PHE A 51 8.88 -1.85 5.60
C PHE A 51 8.61 -3.10 6.42
N SER A 52 7.77 -3.01 7.45
CA SER A 52 7.41 -4.18 8.27
C SER A 52 6.27 -4.99 7.70
N LYS A 53 5.46 -4.40 6.80
CA LYS A 53 4.37 -5.10 6.13
C LYS A 53 4.04 -4.42 4.81
N ALA A 54 3.65 -5.21 3.83
CA ALA A 54 3.10 -4.76 2.56
C ALA A 54 1.85 -5.60 2.23
N GLY A 55 0.90 -4.98 1.54
CA GLY A 55 -0.32 -5.64 1.09
C GLY A 55 -0.89 -4.96 -0.15
N ILE A 56 -1.72 -5.66 -0.89
CA ILE A 56 -2.26 -5.21 -2.17
C ILE A 56 -3.80 -5.18 -2.11
N CYS A 57 -4.40 -4.09 -2.58
CA CYS A 57 -5.83 -4.01 -2.86
C CYS A 57 -6.08 -3.31 -4.19
N HIS A 58 -7.32 -3.26 -4.64
CA HIS A 58 -7.73 -2.37 -5.72
C HIS A 58 -8.07 -0.96 -5.19
N PRO A 59 -8.00 0.09 -6.04
CA PRO A 59 -8.47 1.43 -5.68
C PRO A 59 -9.95 1.48 -5.23
N TRP A 60 -10.79 0.58 -5.75
CA TRP A 60 -12.24 0.53 -5.51
C TRP A 60 -12.66 -0.39 -4.34
N ASP A 61 -11.73 -1.04 -3.64
CA ASP A 61 -12.05 -1.97 -2.52
C ASP A 61 -12.54 -1.27 -1.23
N VAL A 62 -12.82 0.02 -1.33
CA VAL A 62 -13.21 0.92 -0.24
C VAL A 62 -14.47 1.74 -0.57
N PRO A 63 -15.58 1.10 -1.02
CA PRO A 63 -16.76 1.82 -1.54
C PRO A 63 -17.46 2.70 -0.50
N GLN A 64 -17.22 2.44 0.79
CA GLN A 64 -17.88 3.15 1.89
C GLN A 64 -17.30 4.53 2.17
N ILE A 65 -16.16 4.88 1.56
CA ILE A 65 -15.43 6.11 1.92
C ILE A 65 -16.23 7.36 1.55
N ALA A 66 -16.76 7.45 0.34
CA ALA A 66 -17.46 8.63 -0.15
C ALA A 66 -18.59 9.06 0.80
N GLU A 67 -19.47 8.12 1.18
CA GLU A 67 -20.60 8.40 2.06
C GLU A 67 -20.16 8.73 3.50
N ARG A 68 -19.14 8.02 4.02
CA ARG A 68 -18.57 8.31 5.35
C ARG A 68 -17.95 9.71 5.40
N LEU A 69 -17.20 10.10 4.37
CA LEU A 69 -16.59 11.41 4.26
C LEU A 69 -17.67 12.50 4.18
N LYS A 70 -18.69 12.29 3.34
CA LYS A 70 -19.84 13.20 3.24
C LYS A 70 -20.51 13.41 4.59
N THR A 71 -20.79 12.33 5.32
CA THR A 71 -21.34 12.40 6.69
C THR A 71 -20.41 13.14 7.66
N TYR A 72 -19.10 12.88 7.60
CA TYR A 72 -18.11 13.52 8.47
C TYR A 72 -18.02 15.04 8.23
N VAL A 73 -18.00 15.45 6.95
CA VAL A 73 -17.96 16.86 6.55
C VAL A 73 -19.26 17.57 6.90
N ALA A 74 -20.43 16.97 6.60
CA ALA A 74 -21.74 17.54 6.93
C ALA A 74 -21.94 17.77 8.43
N LYS A 75 -21.30 16.96 9.29
CA LYS A 75 -21.31 17.12 10.75
C LYS A 75 -20.29 18.13 11.28
N GLY A 76 -19.57 18.85 10.41
CA GLY A 76 -18.55 19.83 10.81
C GLY A 76 -17.34 19.24 11.52
N ARG A 77 -17.10 17.92 11.40
CA ARG A 77 -16.07 17.21 12.19
C ARG A 77 -14.64 17.46 11.71
N HIS A 78 -14.46 18.11 10.56
CA HIS A 78 -13.16 18.42 9.96
C HIS A 78 -12.49 19.68 10.53
N GLY A 79 -13.14 20.38 11.47
CA GLY A 79 -12.57 21.58 12.11
C GLY A 79 -12.13 22.62 11.08
N GLN A 80 -10.86 23.05 11.16
CA GLN A 80 -10.29 24.05 10.24
C GLN A 80 -9.73 23.45 8.93
N MET A 81 -9.81 22.14 8.73
CA MET A 81 -9.24 21.44 7.56
C MET A 81 -10.14 21.62 6.32
N ARG A 82 -10.26 22.86 5.82
CA ARG A 82 -11.11 23.22 4.67
C ARG A 82 -10.85 22.37 3.42
N TRP A 83 -9.60 21.96 3.21
CA TRP A 83 -9.19 21.08 2.13
C TRP A 83 -9.91 19.71 2.14
N MET A 84 -10.49 19.27 3.27
CA MET A 84 -11.31 18.06 3.31
C MET A 84 -12.61 18.24 2.52
N ALA A 85 -13.25 19.41 2.63
CA ALA A 85 -14.48 19.72 1.91
C ALA A 85 -14.22 20.01 0.43
N GLU A 86 -13.08 20.65 0.12
CA GLU A 86 -12.73 21.07 -1.24
C GLU A 86 -12.30 19.92 -2.15
N ARG A 87 -11.81 18.81 -1.59
CA ARG A 87 -11.27 17.66 -2.36
C ARG A 87 -12.00 16.35 -2.05
N MET A 88 -13.30 16.42 -1.80
CA MET A 88 -14.10 15.25 -1.42
C MET A 88 -14.16 14.19 -2.51
N ASN A 89 -14.19 14.56 -3.80
CA ASN A 89 -14.30 13.60 -4.90
C ASN A 89 -13.09 12.64 -4.91
N TRP A 90 -11.87 13.18 -4.99
CA TRP A 90 -10.64 12.36 -4.96
C TRP A 90 -10.46 11.56 -3.67
N ARG A 91 -10.88 12.11 -2.51
CA ARG A 91 -10.83 11.38 -1.23
C ARG A 91 -11.90 10.30 -1.14
N GLY A 92 -13.05 10.53 -1.76
CA GLY A 92 -14.21 9.64 -1.77
C GLY A 92 -14.00 8.43 -2.68
N ASP A 93 -13.28 8.63 -3.78
CA ASP A 93 -12.96 7.59 -4.75
C ASP A 93 -11.47 7.66 -5.18
N PRO A 94 -10.62 6.76 -4.65
CA PRO A 94 -9.23 6.65 -5.07
C PRO A 94 -9.05 6.31 -6.57
N ALA A 95 -10.05 5.71 -7.23
CA ALA A 95 -9.99 5.42 -8.65
C ALA A 95 -10.15 6.70 -9.50
N GLU A 96 -10.89 7.71 -9.04
CA GLU A 96 -10.99 9.01 -9.72
C GLU A 96 -9.67 9.80 -9.69
N LEU A 97 -8.84 9.59 -8.65
CA LEU A 97 -7.52 10.24 -8.58
C LEU A 97 -6.60 9.78 -9.72
N TRP A 98 -6.74 8.52 -10.13
CA TRP A 98 -5.99 7.97 -11.24
C TRP A 98 -6.70 6.75 -11.87
N PRO A 99 -7.52 6.96 -12.92
CA PRO A 99 -8.35 5.90 -13.51
C PRO A 99 -7.58 4.71 -14.08
N GLU A 100 -6.31 4.89 -14.45
CA GLU A 100 -5.47 3.82 -14.98
C GLU A 100 -4.89 2.90 -13.89
N ALA A 101 -5.01 3.27 -12.61
CA ALA A 101 -4.54 2.44 -11.50
C ALA A 101 -5.38 1.16 -11.38
N LYS A 102 -4.70 0.01 -11.38
CA LYS A 102 -5.32 -1.31 -11.23
C LYS A 102 -5.09 -1.91 -9.85
N SER A 103 -3.96 -1.60 -9.25
CA SER A 103 -3.59 -2.07 -7.92
C SER A 103 -2.98 -0.95 -7.08
N VAL A 104 -3.18 -1.05 -5.77
CA VAL A 104 -2.60 -0.20 -4.74
C VAL A 104 -1.78 -1.07 -3.81
N ILE A 105 -0.49 -0.77 -3.72
CA ILE A 105 0.43 -1.42 -2.79
C ILE A 105 0.47 -0.54 -1.54
N MET A 106 -0.01 -1.07 -0.43
CA MET A 106 -0.02 -0.42 0.87
C MET A 106 1.16 -0.92 1.70
N LEU A 107 1.93 0.00 2.28
CA LEU A 107 3.15 -0.31 3.03
C LEU A 107 3.11 0.31 4.42
N ALA A 108 3.63 -0.41 5.41
CA ALA A 108 3.68 0.01 6.81
C ALA A 108 5.13 0.17 7.29
N GLU A 109 5.42 1.33 7.87
CA GLU A 109 6.72 1.66 8.48
C GLU A 109 6.54 1.91 9.99
N PRO A 110 7.06 1.05 10.87
CA PRO A 110 6.89 1.23 12.31
C PRO A 110 7.64 2.47 12.81
N TYR A 111 7.08 3.12 13.84
CA TYR A 111 7.74 4.21 14.57
C TYR A 111 7.72 3.99 16.08
N THR A 112 7.46 2.76 16.52
CA THR A 112 7.48 2.38 17.94
C THR A 112 8.85 2.74 18.54
N PRO A 113 8.88 3.52 19.65
CA PRO A 113 10.11 3.93 20.29
C PRO A 113 10.70 2.77 21.10
N ASP A 114 12.02 2.74 21.24
CA ASP A 114 12.74 1.76 22.07
C ASP A 114 12.66 2.07 23.59
N HIS A 115 11.98 3.16 23.96
CA HIS A 115 11.79 3.60 25.33
C HIS A 115 10.30 3.78 25.63
N ASP A 116 9.94 3.85 26.91
CA ASP A 116 8.56 4.15 27.31
C ASP A 116 8.25 5.64 27.05
N PRO A 117 7.36 5.96 26.10
CA PRO A 117 7.03 7.33 25.74
C PRO A 117 6.29 8.09 26.85
N MET A 118 5.79 7.39 27.87
CA MET A 118 5.11 7.99 29.01
C MET A 118 6.06 8.51 30.08
N GLN A 119 7.36 8.21 30.00
CA GLN A 119 8.35 8.67 30.99
C GLN A 119 8.41 10.19 31.15
N VAL A 120 8.07 10.95 30.11
CA VAL A 120 8.03 12.42 30.16
C VAL A 120 6.79 12.97 30.87
N VAL A 121 5.74 12.16 31.01
CA VAL A 121 4.48 12.57 31.63
C VAL A 121 4.69 12.71 33.14
N GLY A 122 4.47 13.92 33.66
CA GLY A 122 4.68 14.26 35.07
C GLY A 122 5.98 15.02 35.36
N MET A 123 6.84 15.22 34.36
CA MET A 123 7.99 16.12 34.48
C MET A 123 7.54 17.58 34.36
N PRO A 124 7.69 18.43 35.40
CA PRO A 124 7.13 19.79 35.41
C PRO A 124 7.85 20.76 34.46
N ASP A 125 9.06 20.43 34.05
CA ASP A 125 9.94 21.22 33.18
C ASP A 125 9.90 20.78 31.71
N ARG A 126 9.07 19.79 31.34
CA ARG A 126 9.01 19.21 29.99
C ARG A 126 7.59 19.05 29.46
N GLY A 127 7.44 19.20 28.14
CA GLY A 127 6.22 18.87 27.42
C GLY A 127 6.32 17.50 26.75
N ALA A 128 5.22 16.74 26.76
CA ALA A 128 5.12 15.51 25.98
C ALA A 128 4.87 15.82 24.50
N ILE A 129 5.75 15.35 23.62
CA ILE A 129 5.58 15.44 22.16
C ILE A 129 5.21 14.06 21.64
N SER A 130 4.20 13.98 20.77
CA SER A 130 3.77 12.74 20.14
C SER A 130 4.95 12.03 19.46
N VAL A 131 5.05 10.71 19.62
CA VAL A 131 6.24 9.96 19.23
C VAL A 131 6.55 10.05 17.75
N TYR A 132 5.51 10.09 16.90
CA TYR A 132 5.68 10.23 15.45
C TYR A 132 6.41 11.53 15.05
N ALA A 133 6.43 12.55 15.93
CA ALA A 133 7.02 13.87 15.70
C ALA A 133 8.36 14.09 16.43
N GLN A 134 8.89 13.07 17.12
CA GLN A 134 10.15 13.20 17.88
C GLN A 134 11.41 13.03 17.00
N ASN A 135 11.28 12.35 15.87
CA ASN A 135 12.39 12.04 14.97
C ASN A 135 12.33 12.89 13.70
N ARG A 136 13.24 12.61 12.76
CA ARG A 136 13.20 13.18 11.41
C ARG A 136 11.82 13.00 10.79
N ASP A 137 11.40 13.97 9.99
CA ASP A 137 10.12 13.93 9.29
C ASP A 137 9.95 12.60 8.52
N TYR A 138 8.91 11.86 8.88
CA TYR A 138 8.62 10.55 8.33
C TYR A 138 8.37 10.61 6.82
N HIS A 139 7.88 11.75 6.30
CA HIS A 139 7.65 11.93 4.88
C HIS A 139 8.93 11.67 4.08
N ASP A 140 10.08 12.15 4.54
CA ASP A 140 11.36 11.97 3.84
C ASP A 140 11.79 10.50 3.84
N ILE A 141 11.64 9.83 4.99
CA ILE A 141 12.07 8.44 5.19
C ILE A 141 11.19 7.51 4.37
N VAL A 142 9.87 7.57 4.59
CA VAL A 142 8.87 6.72 3.96
C VAL A 142 8.88 6.95 2.45
N LYS A 143 8.84 8.20 1.96
CA LYS A 143 8.85 8.50 0.52
C LYS A 143 10.11 8.00 -0.18
N LYS A 144 11.27 8.09 0.47
CA LYS A 144 12.52 7.55 -0.08
C LYS A 144 12.46 6.02 -0.24
N ARG A 145 11.87 5.30 0.72
CA ARG A 145 11.68 3.83 0.64
C ARG A 145 10.64 3.46 -0.42
N LEU A 146 9.49 4.14 -0.44
CA LEU A 146 8.44 3.96 -1.46
C LEU A 146 8.99 4.14 -2.88
N LYS A 147 9.84 5.15 -3.11
CA LYS A 147 10.48 5.35 -4.42
C LYS A 147 11.40 4.20 -4.84
N ARG A 148 12.07 3.53 -3.89
CA ARG A 148 12.93 2.38 -4.20
C ARG A 148 12.10 1.15 -4.56
N VAL A 149 11.05 0.86 -3.80
CA VAL A 149 10.07 -0.19 -4.12
C VAL A 149 9.39 0.08 -5.47
N GLY A 150 8.95 1.31 -5.70
CA GLY A 150 8.34 1.71 -6.97
C GLY A 150 9.29 1.58 -8.17
N ARG A 151 10.55 2.01 -8.02
CA ARG A 151 11.56 1.84 -9.07
C ARG A 151 11.82 0.36 -9.37
N TRP A 152 11.97 -0.45 -8.34
CA TRP A 152 12.14 -1.90 -8.50
C TRP A 152 10.98 -2.50 -9.28
N LEU A 153 9.73 -2.11 -9.00
CA LEU A 153 8.57 -2.57 -9.75
C LEU A 153 8.62 -2.17 -11.23
N LEU A 154 9.03 -0.94 -11.54
CA LEU A 154 9.19 -0.46 -12.92
C LEU A 154 10.33 -1.19 -13.65
N GLU A 155 11.36 -1.66 -12.95
CA GLU A 155 12.41 -2.50 -13.54
C GLU A 155 11.88 -3.90 -13.90
N GLN A 156 10.92 -4.43 -13.13
CA GLN A 156 10.25 -5.70 -13.44
C GLN A 156 9.20 -5.56 -14.55
N GLU A 157 8.50 -4.42 -14.59
CA GLU A 157 7.41 -4.11 -15.53
C GLU A 157 7.66 -2.76 -16.23
N PRO A 158 8.51 -2.71 -17.28
CA PRO A 158 8.96 -1.44 -17.88
C PRO A 158 7.87 -0.59 -18.54
N LYS A 159 6.70 -1.18 -18.82
CA LYS A 159 5.54 -0.48 -19.40
C LYS A 159 4.58 0.04 -18.33
N ALA A 160 4.80 -0.31 -17.06
CA ALA A 160 3.97 0.12 -15.97
C ALA A 160 4.17 1.61 -15.67
N GLN A 161 3.17 2.20 -15.06
CA GLN A 161 3.27 3.51 -14.43
C GLN A 161 2.98 3.37 -12.95
N ILE A 162 3.50 4.29 -12.14
CA ILE A 162 3.23 4.35 -10.70
C ILE A 162 2.99 5.78 -10.22
N LYS A 163 2.21 5.93 -9.15
CA LYS A 163 2.12 7.15 -8.34
C LYS A 163 2.36 6.81 -6.88
N VAL A 164 3.21 7.56 -6.21
CA VAL A 164 3.61 7.34 -4.82
C VAL A 164 3.00 8.41 -3.92
N PHE A 165 2.33 7.99 -2.86
CA PHE A 165 1.71 8.87 -1.88
C PHE A 165 2.11 8.51 -0.45
N VAL A 166 2.18 9.56 0.36
CA VAL A 166 2.36 9.53 1.82
C VAL A 166 1.65 10.75 2.37
N ASP A 167 0.59 10.57 3.17
CA ASP A 167 -0.19 11.53 3.99
C ASP A 167 -0.77 12.79 3.29
N THR A 168 0.08 13.54 2.61
CA THR A 168 -0.17 14.80 1.91
C THR A 168 -1.12 14.72 0.71
N ALA A 169 -1.35 13.51 0.17
CA ALA A 169 -2.22 13.32 -0.99
C ALA A 169 -3.70 13.23 -0.56
N PRO A 170 -4.66 13.54 -1.45
CA PRO A 170 -6.09 13.33 -1.19
C PRO A 170 -6.48 11.85 -1.26
N VAL A 171 -5.68 10.94 -0.71
CA VAL A 171 -5.92 9.50 -0.66
C VAL A 171 -6.27 9.11 0.78
N MET A 172 -7.28 8.27 0.96
CA MET A 172 -7.62 7.71 2.26
C MET A 172 -6.83 6.42 2.50
N GLU A 173 -5.60 6.57 3.00
CA GLU A 173 -4.66 5.46 3.18
C GLU A 173 -5.14 4.42 4.21
N LYS A 174 -5.78 4.84 5.31
CA LYS A 174 -6.25 3.91 6.36
C LYS A 174 -7.27 2.88 5.81
N PRO A 175 -8.36 3.27 5.13
CA PRO A 175 -9.25 2.31 4.47
C PRO A 175 -8.57 1.40 3.45
N LEU A 176 -7.67 1.93 2.62
CA LEU A 176 -6.94 1.13 1.62
C LEU A 176 -6.02 0.11 2.29
N ALA A 177 -5.30 0.51 3.34
CA ALA A 177 -4.47 -0.39 4.13
C ALA A 177 -5.31 -1.49 4.80
N ALA A 178 -6.53 -1.17 5.24
CA ALA A 178 -7.45 -2.18 5.75
C ALA A 178 -7.93 -3.16 4.66
N ALA A 179 -8.25 -2.65 3.47
CA ALA A 179 -8.58 -3.48 2.31
C ALA A 179 -7.41 -4.39 1.90
N ALA A 180 -6.18 -3.89 1.96
CA ALA A 180 -4.95 -4.61 1.67
C ALA A 180 -4.47 -5.55 2.80
N GLY A 181 -5.27 -5.78 3.85
CA GLY A 181 -4.94 -6.75 4.89
C GLY A 181 -3.87 -6.30 5.90
N LEU A 182 -3.48 -5.02 5.93
CA LEU A 182 -2.50 -4.53 6.90
C LEU A 182 -3.07 -4.53 8.33
N GLY A 183 -4.38 -4.28 8.47
CA GLY A 183 -5.07 -4.19 9.75
C GLY A 183 -6.52 -3.76 9.61
N TRP A 184 -7.12 -3.25 10.69
CA TRP A 184 -8.46 -2.65 10.68
C TRP A 184 -8.43 -1.28 11.34
N GLN A 185 -9.39 -0.42 11.02
CA GLN A 185 -9.48 0.89 11.68
C GLN A 185 -10.14 0.72 13.05
N GLY A 186 -9.38 0.94 14.12
CA GLY A 186 -9.88 0.81 15.50
C GLY A 186 -10.83 1.92 15.90
N LYS A 187 -11.47 1.78 17.08
CA LYS A 187 -12.39 2.79 17.65
C LYS A 187 -11.72 4.16 17.86
N HIS A 188 -10.41 4.16 18.12
CA HIS A 188 -9.56 5.36 18.19
C HIS A 188 -9.15 5.91 16.81
N THR A 189 -9.76 5.43 15.71
CA THR A 189 -9.60 5.89 14.32
C THR A 189 -8.24 5.65 13.65
N ASN A 190 -7.25 5.07 14.33
CA ASN A 190 -6.00 4.63 13.69
C ASN A 190 -6.13 3.20 13.18
N LEU A 191 -5.30 2.86 12.19
CA LEU A 191 -5.19 1.48 11.75
C LEU A 191 -4.47 0.68 12.83
N VAL A 192 -4.97 -0.52 13.10
CA VAL A 192 -4.38 -1.47 14.05
C VAL A 192 -4.08 -2.75 13.27
N GLY A 193 -2.81 -3.13 13.23
CA GLY A 193 -2.36 -4.42 12.72
C GLY A 193 -2.16 -5.39 13.89
N ARG A 194 -2.52 -6.66 13.69
CA ARG A 194 -2.36 -7.71 14.72
C ARG A 194 -0.93 -7.82 15.24
N ASP A 195 0.04 -7.67 14.35
CA ASP A 195 1.46 -7.86 14.65
C ASP A 195 2.22 -6.53 14.78
N LEU A 196 1.61 -5.41 14.37
CA LEU A 196 2.24 -4.08 14.34
C LEU A 196 1.70 -3.10 15.40
N GLY A 197 0.61 -3.45 16.09
CA GLY A 197 -0.12 -2.49 16.92
C GLY A 197 -0.69 -1.35 16.06
N SER A 198 -0.62 -0.11 16.54
CA SER A 198 -1.10 1.09 15.81
C SER A 198 -0.01 2.13 15.54
N TRP A 199 1.25 1.74 15.73
CA TRP A 199 2.42 2.63 15.72
C TRP A 199 3.23 2.47 14.44
N PHE A 200 2.59 2.74 13.30
CA PHE A 200 3.24 2.74 12.01
C PHE A 200 2.68 3.82 11.10
N PHE A 201 3.54 4.35 10.23
CA PHE A 201 3.15 5.20 9.11
C PHE A 201 2.66 4.35 7.95
N LEU A 202 1.77 4.94 7.16
CA LEU A 202 1.30 4.36 5.91
C LEU A 202 1.99 5.04 4.73
N GLY A 203 2.27 4.25 3.71
CA GLY A 203 2.62 4.72 2.39
C GLY A 203 1.85 3.91 1.34
N SER A 204 1.59 4.54 0.20
CA SER A 204 0.88 3.88 -0.89
C SER A 204 1.57 4.07 -2.24
N ILE A 205 1.57 3.02 -3.04
CA ILE A 205 2.01 3.03 -4.44
C ILE A 205 0.86 2.56 -5.29
N PHE A 206 0.28 3.46 -6.07
CA PHE A 206 -0.71 3.12 -7.08
C PHE A 206 0.06 2.67 -8.33
N THR A 207 -0.43 1.65 -9.02
CA THR A 207 0.21 1.13 -10.23
C THR A 207 -0.80 0.67 -11.27
N THR A 208 -0.41 0.75 -12.55
CA THR A 208 -1.16 0.17 -13.68
C THR A 208 -0.94 -1.35 -13.81
N VAL A 209 -0.05 -1.94 -13.00
CA VAL A 209 0.15 -3.39 -12.95
C VAL A 209 -1.03 -4.04 -12.23
N GLU A 210 -1.56 -5.10 -12.81
CA GLU A 210 -2.58 -5.94 -12.17
C GLU A 210 -1.89 -6.93 -11.24
N LEU A 211 -2.04 -6.73 -9.92
CA LEU A 211 -1.48 -7.60 -8.88
C LEU A 211 -2.61 -8.29 -8.11
N PRO A 212 -2.46 -9.58 -7.73
CA PRO A 212 -3.44 -10.26 -6.89
C PRO A 212 -3.63 -9.53 -5.55
N THR A 213 -4.88 -9.30 -5.14
CA THR A 213 -5.18 -8.62 -3.88
C THR A 213 -4.98 -9.52 -2.67
N ASP A 214 -4.84 -8.91 -1.50
CA ASP A 214 -4.83 -9.57 -0.21
C ASP A 214 -6.21 -9.54 0.43
N GLU A 215 -6.47 -10.48 1.33
CA GLU A 215 -7.72 -10.49 2.08
C GLU A 215 -7.73 -9.38 3.13
N ARG A 216 -8.86 -8.69 3.24
CA ARG A 216 -9.09 -7.69 4.29
C ARG A 216 -8.93 -8.35 5.66
N ALA A 217 -8.22 -7.67 6.56
CA ALA A 217 -8.06 -8.14 7.93
C ALA A 217 -9.39 -8.10 8.71
N THR A 218 -9.61 -9.09 9.57
CA THR A 218 -10.77 -9.14 10.46
C THR A 218 -10.66 -8.07 11.55
N GLU A 219 -11.73 -7.32 11.77
CA GLU A 219 -11.83 -6.36 12.88
C GLU A 219 -12.03 -7.10 14.21
N THR A 220 -11.21 -6.78 15.22
CA THR A 220 -11.26 -7.46 16.54
C THR A 220 -11.42 -6.51 17.72
N CYS A 221 -11.91 -5.27 17.53
CA CYS A 221 -12.11 -4.34 18.65
C CYS A 221 -13.17 -4.83 19.67
N GLY A 222 -14.14 -5.66 19.26
CA GLY A 222 -15.14 -6.25 20.15
C GLY A 222 -15.88 -5.23 21.01
N SER A 223 -16.02 -5.53 22.30
CA SER A 223 -16.71 -4.70 23.29
C SER A 223 -15.85 -3.60 23.93
N CYS A 224 -14.57 -3.45 23.56
CA CYS A 224 -13.68 -2.39 24.06
C CYS A 224 -14.29 -1.00 23.82
N THR A 225 -14.23 -0.06 24.77
CA THR A 225 -14.81 1.29 24.64
C THR A 225 -13.77 2.37 24.75
#